data_AF-A0A920HPH8-F1
#
_entry.id   AF-A0A920HPH8-F1
#
_cell.length_a   1.000
_cell.length_b   1.000
_cell.length_c   1.000
_cell.angle_alpha   90.00
_cell.angle_beta   90.00
_cell.angle_gamma   90.00
#
_symmetry.space_group_name_H-M   'P 1'
#
loop_
_entity.id
_entity.type
_entity.pdbx_description
1 polymer ?
#
loop_
_entity_poly.entity_id
_entity_poly.type
_entity_poly.pdbx_seq_one_letter_code
_entity_poly.pdbx_strand_id
1 'polypeptide(L)'
;MYGPAGSGAANEQAITLAQVDNIRQITINKYGWDPLGVASTTESNQENTSLRVDYILNENHRLTYNYKSTEGDRLRASGSNSSFYFESASYFKGEKTDTSSILLVSDWSDNLVSEIYYSNKSTDTSQESPAGQNVPNFYIDDAYGMRIYLGADIYRSANELATETDF
;
A
#
# COMPACT_ATOMS: atom_id res chain seq x y z
N MET A 1 -3.95 10.84 14.53
CA MET A 1 -2.51 10.75 14.20
C MET A 1 -1.75 11.48 15.29
N TYR A 2 -0.61 10.93 15.73
CA TYR A 2 0.27 11.61 16.67
C TYR A 2 1.20 12.56 15.92
N GLY A 3 1.54 13.69 16.51
CA GLY A 3 2.52 14.62 15.94
C GLY A 3 3.31 15.35 17.02
N PRO A 4 4.44 15.98 16.67
CA PRO A 4 5.23 16.75 17.63
C PRO A 4 4.44 17.89 18.28
N ALA A 5 4.82 18.29 19.48
CA ALA A 5 4.30 19.49 20.14
C ALA A 5 4.40 20.72 19.20
N GLY A 6 3.29 21.44 19.08
CA GLY A 6 3.16 22.60 18.19
C GLY A 6 2.98 22.27 16.71
N SER A 7 2.74 21.00 16.35
CA SER A 7 2.44 20.61 14.96
C SER A 7 0.96 20.79 14.60
N GLY A 8 0.08 21.07 15.57
CA GLY A 8 -1.37 21.13 15.34
C GLY A 8 -2.02 19.75 15.12
N ALA A 9 -1.31 18.67 15.48
CA ALA A 9 -1.86 17.31 15.40
C ALA A 9 -2.93 17.10 16.47
N ALA A 10 -3.94 16.26 16.17
CA ALA A 10 -5.01 15.94 17.12
C ALA A 10 -4.48 15.34 18.45
N ASN A 11 -3.36 14.60 18.38
CA ASN A 11 -2.63 14.12 19.55
C ASN A 11 -1.19 14.63 19.49
N GLU A 12 -0.86 15.64 20.28
CA GLU A 12 0.51 16.16 20.36
C GLU A 12 1.38 15.33 21.32
N GLN A 13 2.64 15.13 20.93
CA GLN A 13 3.66 14.38 21.66
C GLN A 13 4.65 15.34 22.34
N ALA A 14 5.42 14.83 23.31
CA ALA A 14 6.39 15.65 24.06
C ALA A 14 7.54 16.20 23.20
N ILE A 15 7.93 15.49 22.14
CA ILE A 15 8.94 15.97 21.19
C ILE A 15 8.40 17.15 20.39
N THR A 16 9.22 18.18 20.18
CA THR A 16 8.87 19.39 19.41
C THR A 16 9.32 19.28 17.95
N LEU A 17 8.73 20.08 17.06
CA LEU A 17 9.17 20.15 15.66
C LEU A 17 10.67 20.49 15.50
N ALA A 18 11.20 21.38 16.34
CA ALA A 18 12.61 21.75 16.31
C ALA A 18 13.54 20.59 16.73
N GLN A 19 13.09 19.75 17.66
CA GLN A 19 13.83 18.55 18.07
C GLN A 19 13.79 17.46 17.00
N VAL A 20 12.66 17.29 16.31
CA VAL A 20 12.55 16.42 15.14
C VAL A 20 13.52 16.88 14.04
N ASP A 21 13.53 18.17 13.71
CA ASP A 21 14.45 18.71 12.70
C ASP A 21 15.92 18.54 13.12
N ASN A 22 16.24 18.74 14.40
CA ASN A 22 17.59 18.48 14.90
C ASN A 22 18.05 17.03 14.66
N ILE A 23 17.20 16.05 14.99
CA ILE A 23 17.50 14.62 14.76
C ILE A 23 17.64 14.33 13.26
N ARG A 24 16.77 14.91 12.42
CA ARG A 24 16.87 14.77 10.97
C ARG A 24 18.22 15.28 10.46
N GLN A 25 18.63 16.48 10.87
CA GLN A 25 19.90 17.06 10.47
C GLN A 25 21.10 16.23 10.96
N ILE A 26 21.06 15.71 12.19
CA ILE A 26 22.08 14.77 12.67
C ILE A 26 22.14 13.53 11.78
N THR A 27 20.97 13.01 11.39
CA THR A 27 20.86 11.79 10.59
C THR A 27 21.49 11.98 9.21
N ILE A 28 21.14 13.08 8.53
CA ILE A 28 21.71 13.46 7.23
C ILE A 28 23.23 13.67 7.36
N ASN A 29 23.68 14.46 8.33
CA ASN A 29 25.08 14.86 8.43
C ASN A 29 26.02 13.75 8.88
N LYS A 30 25.56 12.82 9.73
CA LYS A 30 26.40 11.74 10.27
C LYS A 30 26.26 10.42 9.51
N TYR A 31 25.05 10.10 9.06
CA TYR A 31 24.75 8.80 8.46
C TYR A 31 24.47 8.88 6.96
N GLY A 32 24.38 10.08 6.38
CA GLY A 32 24.33 10.27 4.93
C GLY A 32 22.98 9.94 4.28
N TRP A 33 21.89 9.89 5.05
CA TRP A 33 20.55 9.63 4.55
C TRP A 33 19.51 10.48 5.28
N ASP A 34 18.40 10.78 4.60
CA ASP A 34 17.33 11.62 5.13
C ASP A 34 16.19 10.75 5.70
N PRO A 35 15.92 10.79 7.01
CA PRO A 35 14.78 10.08 7.59
C PRO A 35 13.43 10.75 7.31
N LEU A 36 13.43 11.83 6.53
CA LEU A 36 12.28 12.68 6.24
C LEU A 36 11.79 13.41 7.50
N GLY A 37 10.55 13.89 7.49
CA GLY A 37 9.95 14.66 8.57
C GLY A 37 8.88 13.89 9.34
N VAL A 38 7.89 14.64 9.82
CA VAL A 38 6.65 14.08 10.35
C VAL A 38 5.77 13.68 9.16
N ALA A 39 5.21 12.47 9.17
CA ALA A 39 4.28 12.04 8.12
C ALA A 39 3.09 13.03 8.03
N SER A 40 2.89 13.62 6.86
CA SER A 40 1.94 14.73 6.68
C SER A 40 0.50 14.26 6.43
N THR A 41 0.29 13.05 5.89
CA THR A 41 -1.06 12.52 5.61
C THR A 41 -1.08 10.99 5.72
N THR A 42 -2.23 10.39 6.03
CA THR A 42 -2.50 8.95 5.83
C THR A 42 -3.54 8.73 4.75
N GLU A 43 -3.63 9.70 3.81
CA GLU A 43 -4.59 9.61 2.72
C GLU A 43 -4.29 8.37 1.89
N SER A 44 -5.35 7.84 1.30
CA SER A 44 -5.34 6.61 0.53
C SER A 44 -5.92 6.95 -0.82
N ASN A 45 -5.16 6.69 -1.88
CA ASN A 45 -5.67 6.80 -3.23
C ASN A 45 -6.13 5.41 -3.68
N GLN A 46 -7.26 5.36 -4.37
CA GLN A 46 -7.73 4.13 -4.99
C GLN A 46 -8.23 4.42 -6.40
N GLU A 47 -7.70 3.68 -7.36
CA GLU A 47 -8.09 3.70 -8.75
C GLU A 47 -8.77 2.38 -9.13
N ASN A 48 -9.82 2.46 -9.94
CA ASN A 48 -10.57 1.30 -10.41
C ASN A 48 -10.75 1.40 -11.91
N THR A 49 -10.30 0.38 -12.63
CA THR A 49 -10.47 0.24 -14.08
C THR A 49 -11.24 -1.04 -14.38
N SER A 50 -12.19 -0.98 -15.31
CA SER A 50 -12.91 -2.16 -15.78
C SER A 50 -13.13 -2.13 -17.29
N LEU A 51 -13.11 -3.32 -17.88
CA LEU A 51 -13.41 -3.57 -19.28
C LEU A 51 -14.34 -4.77 -19.38
N ARG A 52 -15.33 -4.66 -20.26
CA ARG A 52 -16.16 -5.76 -20.66
C ARG A 52 -16.26 -5.78 -22.18
N VAL A 53 -16.06 -6.96 -22.75
CA VAL A 53 -16.20 -7.22 -24.18
C VAL A 53 -17.21 -8.33 -24.37
N ASP A 54 -18.28 -8.03 -25.10
CA ASP A 54 -19.29 -8.99 -25.51
C ASP A 54 -19.11 -9.28 -27.00
N TYR A 55 -18.80 -10.54 -27.34
CA TYR A 55 -18.63 -10.98 -28.71
C TYR A 55 -19.70 -12.03 -29.06
N ILE A 56 -20.54 -11.68 -30.03
CA ILE A 56 -21.58 -12.56 -30.56
C ILE A 56 -20.97 -13.28 -31.76
N LEU A 57 -20.68 -14.57 -31.61
CA LEU A 57 -20.14 -15.39 -32.71
C LEU A 57 -21.22 -15.61 -33.77
N ASN A 58 -22.45 -15.91 -33.31
CA ASN A 58 -23.67 -16.00 -34.10
C ASN A 58 -24.90 -16.00 -33.15
N GLU A 59 -26.09 -16.29 -33.67
CA GLU A 59 -27.35 -16.33 -32.90
C GLU A 59 -27.35 -17.33 -31.73
N ASN A 60 -26.46 -18.34 -31.76
CA ASN A 60 -26.43 -19.46 -30.82
C ASN A 60 -25.22 -19.44 -29.87
N HIS A 61 -24.20 -18.63 -30.15
CA HIS A 61 -22.95 -18.66 -29.39
C HIS A 61 -22.50 -17.25 -29.03
N ARG A 62 -22.34 -17.01 -27.73
CA ARG A 62 -21.91 -15.71 -27.19
C ARG A 62 -20.74 -15.90 -26.23
N LEU A 63 -19.70 -15.11 -26.47
CA LEU A 63 -18.52 -15.00 -25.62
C LEU A 63 -18.56 -13.67 -24.88
N THR A 64 -18.32 -13.70 -23.58
CA THR A 64 -18.10 -12.51 -22.76
C THR A 64 -16.72 -12.58 -22.14
N TYR A 65 -15.95 -11.52 -22.26
CA TYR A 65 -14.71 -11.33 -21.51
C TYR A 65 -14.86 -10.13 -20.58
N ASN A 66 -14.43 -10.29 -19.33
CA ASN A 66 -14.37 -9.21 -18.35
C ASN A 66 -12.96 -9.08 -17.81
N TYR A 67 -12.53 -7.83 -17.62
CA TYR A 67 -11.32 -7.47 -16.89
C TYR A 67 -11.64 -6.39 -15.87
N LYS A 68 -11.08 -6.50 -14.68
CA LYS A 68 -11.15 -5.49 -13.63
C LYS A 68 -9.78 -5.37 -12.96
N SER A 69 -9.33 -4.13 -12.78
CA SER A 69 -8.17 -3.77 -11.99
C SER A 69 -8.58 -2.80 -10.89
N THR A 70 -8.17 -3.06 -9.67
CA THR A 70 -8.30 -2.15 -8.54
C THR A 70 -6.92 -1.97 -7.94
N GLU A 71 -6.44 -0.74 -7.87
CA GLU A 71 -5.16 -0.39 -7.27
C GLU A 71 -5.39 0.65 -6.19
N GLY A 72 -4.75 0.51 -5.05
CA GLY A 72 -4.77 1.55 -4.05
C GLY A 72 -3.58 1.48 -3.12
N ASP A 73 -3.23 2.63 -2.56
CA ASP A 73 -2.19 2.77 -1.58
C ASP A 73 -2.71 3.44 -0.31
N ARG A 74 -1.99 3.26 0.80
CA ARG A 74 -2.21 4.05 2.00
C ARG A 74 -0.94 4.15 2.81
N LEU A 75 -0.56 5.36 3.18
CA LEU A 75 0.54 5.55 4.14
C LEU A 75 0.11 5.09 5.54
N ARG A 76 0.87 4.16 6.11
CA ARG A 76 0.71 3.63 7.46
C ARG A 76 1.81 4.21 8.37
N ALA A 77 1.56 5.40 8.89
CA ALA A 77 2.39 6.01 9.92
C ALA A 77 1.98 5.53 11.32
N SER A 78 2.97 5.20 12.15
CA SER A 78 2.77 4.77 13.54
C SER A 78 3.14 5.88 14.53
N GLY A 79 2.62 5.83 15.75
CA GLY A 79 2.94 6.79 16.79
C GLY A 79 2.18 6.52 18.09
N SER A 80 2.77 6.92 19.22
CA SER A 80 2.15 6.82 20.55
C SER A 80 2.67 7.93 21.47
N ASN A 81 2.13 8.05 22.68
CA ASN A 81 2.64 9.01 23.67
C ASN A 81 4.12 8.78 24.05
N SER A 82 4.66 7.57 23.87
CA SER A 82 6.02 7.20 24.24
C SER A 82 6.91 6.85 23.04
N SER A 83 6.40 6.92 21.81
CA SER A 83 7.16 6.57 20.61
C SER A 83 6.85 7.50 19.44
N PHE A 84 7.90 8.10 18.89
CA PHE A 84 7.85 8.94 17.70
C PHE A 84 8.40 8.15 16.51
N TYR A 85 7.74 8.24 15.37
CA TYR A 85 8.17 7.61 14.13
C TYR A 85 8.36 8.70 13.09
N PHE A 86 9.55 8.74 12.50
CA PHE A 86 9.78 9.51 11.30
C PHE A 86 8.98 8.93 10.13
N GLU A 87 8.70 9.76 9.13
CA GLU A 87 8.02 9.31 7.91
C GLU A 87 8.78 8.17 7.20
N SER A 88 10.11 8.14 7.27
CA SER A 88 10.91 6.98 6.82
C SER A 88 10.58 5.66 7.51
N ALA A 89 10.05 5.68 8.73
CA ALA A 89 9.62 4.51 9.49
C ALA A 89 8.14 4.15 9.27
N SER A 90 7.47 4.85 8.35
CA SER A 90 6.16 4.47 7.83
C SER A 90 6.29 3.63 6.55
N TYR A 91 5.19 3.05 6.08
CA TYR A 91 5.16 2.30 4.83
C TYR A 91 3.86 2.60 4.05
N PHE A 92 3.97 2.69 2.73
CA PHE A 92 2.85 2.64 1.81
C PHE A 92 2.39 1.20 1.69
N LYS A 93 1.19 0.92 2.19
CA LYS A 93 0.54 -0.36 1.92
C LYS A 93 -0.16 -0.27 0.56
N GLY A 94 0.51 -0.73 -0.49
CA GLY A 94 -0.07 -0.90 -1.81
C GLY A 94 -0.84 -2.21 -1.89
N GLU A 95 -1.98 -2.20 -2.59
CA GLU A 95 -2.73 -3.39 -2.95
C GLU A 95 -3.24 -3.22 -4.37
N LYS A 96 -2.89 -4.16 -5.24
CA LYS A 96 -3.41 -4.25 -6.60
C LYS A 96 -4.12 -5.59 -6.77
N THR A 97 -5.34 -5.55 -7.29
CA THR A 97 -6.11 -6.74 -7.62
C THR A 97 -6.54 -6.70 -9.06
N ASP A 98 -6.08 -7.66 -9.84
CA ASP A 98 -6.47 -7.89 -11.23
C ASP A 98 -7.40 -9.12 -11.29
N THR A 99 -8.49 -9.02 -12.05
CA THR A 99 -9.42 -10.13 -12.27
C THR A 99 -9.77 -10.19 -13.75
N SER A 100 -9.57 -11.35 -14.36
CA SER A 100 -9.97 -11.64 -15.73
C SER A 100 -10.93 -12.81 -15.74
N SER A 101 -12.03 -12.71 -16.47
CA SER A 101 -12.96 -13.84 -16.66
C SER A 101 -13.47 -13.95 -18.08
N ILE A 102 -13.75 -15.19 -18.48
CA ILE A 102 -14.36 -15.52 -19.76
C ILE A 102 -15.59 -16.39 -19.52
N LEU A 103 -16.65 -16.11 -20.26
CA LEU A 103 -17.89 -16.88 -20.25
C LEU A 103 -18.31 -17.16 -21.69
N LEU A 104 -18.38 -18.44 -22.05
CA LEU A 104 -18.95 -18.91 -23.31
C LEU A 104 -20.30 -19.57 -23.03
N VAL A 105 -21.35 -19.03 -23.63
CA VAL A 105 -22.69 -19.64 -23.63
C VAL A 105 -22.98 -20.15 -25.04
N SER A 106 -23.41 -21.40 -25.15
CA SER A 106 -23.68 -22.07 -26.42
C SER A 106 -25.02 -22.80 -26.41
N ASP A 107 -25.89 -22.45 -27.36
CA ASP A 107 -27.19 -23.05 -27.61
C ASP A 107 -27.10 -24.02 -28.78
N TRP A 108 -26.93 -25.32 -28.50
CA TRP A 108 -26.70 -26.35 -29.52
C TRP A 108 -27.99 -26.87 -30.15
N SER A 109 -29.08 -26.94 -29.36
CA SER A 109 -30.43 -27.30 -29.80
C SER A 109 -31.47 -26.75 -28.82
N ASP A 110 -32.76 -26.84 -29.18
CA ASP A 110 -33.90 -26.40 -28.34
C ASP A 110 -33.87 -26.93 -26.89
N ASN A 111 -33.15 -28.01 -26.65
CA ASN A 111 -33.05 -28.69 -25.36
C ASN A 111 -31.60 -28.93 -24.87
N LEU A 112 -30.61 -28.31 -25.51
CA LEU A 112 -29.20 -28.45 -25.12
C LEU A 112 -28.47 -27.10 -25.12
N VAL A 113 -28.11 -26.65 -23.92
CA VAL A 113 -27.29 -25.46 -23.68
C VAL A 113 -26.06 -25.86 -22.87
N SER A 114 -24.92 -25.27 -23.18
CA SER A 114 -23.69 -25.41 -22.38
C SER A 114 -23.11 -24.06 -22.01
N GLU A 115 -22.65 -23.93 -20.77
CA GLU A 115 -21.92 -22.78 -20.27
C GLU A 115 -20.52 -23.18 -19.83
N ILE A 116 -19.52 -22.45 -20.30
CA ILE A 116 -18.13 -22.60 -19.89
C ILE A 116 -17.68 -21.27 -19.30
N TYR A 117 -17.32 -21.28 -18.03
CA TYR A 117 -16.79 -20.14 -17.30
C TYR A 117 -15.38 -20.44 -16.83
N TYR A 118 -14.48 -19.46 -16.96
CA TYR A 118 -13.17 -19.50 -16.35
C TYR A 118 -12.81 -18.11 -15.85
N SER A 119 -12.22 -18.04 -14.66
CA SER A 119 -11.75 -16.79 -14.09
C SER A 119 -10.41 -16.95 -13.39
N ASN A 120 -9.56 -15.96 -13.57
CA ASN A 120 -8.33 -15.80 -12.82
C ASN A 120 -8.38 -14.50 -12.02
N LYS A 121 -7.84 -14.55 -10.81
CA LYS A 121 -7.65 -13.39 -9.96
C LYS A 121 -6.23 -13.40 -9.42
N SER A 122 -5.53 -12.27 -9.58
CA SER A 122 -4.27 -11.99 -8.91
C SER A 122 -4.46 -10.85 -7.92
N THR A 123 -3.82 -10.97 -6.75
CA THR A 123 -3.69 -9.88 -5.79
C THR A 123 -2.23 -9.75 -5.37
N ASP A 124 -1.69 -8.55 -5.58
CA ASP A 124 -0.35 -8.16 -5.20
C ASP A 124 -0.43 -7.12 -4.09
N THR A 125 0.40 -7.29 -3.06
CA THR A 125 0.51 -6.32 -1.97
C THR A 125 1.96 -5.89 -1.79
N SER A 126 2.17 -4.61 -1.54
CA SER A 126 3.49 -4.02 -1.28
C SER A 126 3.47 -3.19 0.00
N GLN A 127 4.64 -3.00 0.61
CA GLN A 127 4.80 -2.26 1.85
C GLN A 127 6.05 -1.37 1.78
N GLU A 128 6.03 -0.32 0.97
CA GLU A 128 7.24 0.45 0.67
C GLU A 128 7.49 1.63 1.64
N SER A 129 8.71 1.81 2.16
CA SER A 129 9.04 3.01 2.95
C SER A 129 9.13 4.26 2.05
N PRO A 130 8.63 5.44 2.51
CA PRO A 130 8.82 6.70 1.78
C PRO A 130 10.28 7.10 1.56
N ALA A 131 11.20 6.62 2.41
CA ALA A 131 12.63 6.88 2.27
C ALA A 131 13.34 5.86 1.35
N GLY A 132 12.59 4.92 0.77
CA GLY A 132 13.10 3.80 -0.01
C GLY A 132 13.56 2.62 0.86
N GLN A 133 13.90 1.51 0.20
CA GLN A 133 14.15 0.22 0.85
C GLN A 133 15.58 0.02 1.36
N ASN A 134 16.53 0.77 0.80
CA ASN A 134 17.96 0.60 1.09
C ASN A 134 18.46 1.66 2.06
N VAL A 135 17.67 1.95 3.11
CA VAL A 135 18.05 2.87 4.18
C VAL A 135 18.22 2.12 5.51
N PRO A 136 19.13 2.55 6.39
CA PRO A 136 19.30 1.90 7.70
C PRO A 136 18.03 1.98 8.54
N ASN A 137 17.70 0.89 9.24
CA ASN A 137 16.70 0.88 10.31
C ASN A 137 17.40 1.02 11.66
N PHE A 138 17.03 2.04 12.43
CA PHE A 138 17.44 2.11 13.83
C PHE A 138 16.45 2.91 14.67
N TYR A 139 16.58 2.74 15.98
CA TYR A 139 15.85 3.54 16.95
C TYR A 139 16.81 4.23 17.93
N ILE A 140 16.39 5.38 18.42
CA ILE A 140 17.06 6.11 19.50
C ILE A 140 16.20 5.94 20.75
N ASP A 141 16.79 5.31 21.77
CA ASP A 141 16.15 5.18 23.08
C ASP A 141 16.23 6.49 23.87
N ASP A 142 15.14 6.80 24.59
CA ASP A 142 15.03 7.90 25.55
C ASP A 142 15.43 9.30 25.03
N ALA A 143 15.21 9.53 23.73
CA ALA A 143 15.39 10.84 23.14
C ALA A 143 14.15 11.70 23.43
N TYR A 144 14.36 12.76 24.22
CA TYR A 144 13.29 13.68 24.64
C TYR A 144 12.14 12.96 25.38
N GLY A 145 12.47 11.89 26.13
CA GLY A 145 11.49 11.06 26.85
C GLY A 145 10.70 10.10 25.96
N MET A 146 11.17 9.85 24.74
CA MET A 146 10.51 9.02 23.75
C MET A 146 11.48 8.04 23.10
N ARG A 147 10.97 6.92 22.62
CA ARG A 147 11.68 6.10 21.64
C ARG A 147 11.44 6.64 20.24
N ILE A 148 12.49 6.89 19.49
CA ILE A 148 12.43 7.50 18.16
C ILE A 148 12.82 6.47 17.11
N TYR A 149 11.95 6.22 16.15
CA TYR A 149 12.16 5.25 15.07
C TYR A 149 12.47 5.96 13.75
N LEU A 150 13.51 5.47 13.07
CA LEU A 150 14.07 6.01 11.83
C LEU A 150 14.29 4.86 10.84
N GLY A 151 13.87 5.06 9.59
CA GLY A 151 14.21 4.17 8.48
C GLY A 151 13.24 3.01 8.27
N ALA A 152 13.38 2.36 7.11
CA ALA A 152 12.46 1.35 6.62
C ALA A 152 12.46 0.09 7.49
N ASP A 153 11.29 -0.51 7.75
CA ASP A 153 11.17 -1.77 8.49
C ASP A 153 11.79 -2.93 7.69
N ILE A 154 12.88 -3.50 8.18
CA ILE A 154 13.62 -4.58 7.49
C ILE A 154 12.81 -5.87 7.28
N TYR A 155 11.71 -6.07 8.01
CA TYR A 155 10.90 -7.29 7.93
C TYR A 155 9.72 -7.17 6.97
N ARG A 156 9.36 -5.94 6.60
CA ARG A 156 8.13 -5.66 5.87
C ARG A 156 8.37 -4.94 4.57
N SER A 157 9.48 -4.22 4.49
CA SER A 157 9.57 -3.17 3.49
C SER A 157 9.88 -3.69 2.08
N ALA A 158 10.32 -4.95 1.94
CA ALA A 158 10.47 -5.64 0.65
C ALA A 158 9.52 -6.85 0.49
N ASN A 159 8.46 -6.95 1.31
CA ASN A 159 7.49 -8.04 1.17
C ASN A 159 6.50 -7.71 0.07
N GLU A 160 6.76 -8.27 -1.11
CA GLU A 160 5.77 -8.42 -2.16
C GLU A 160 5.11 -9.79 -1.99
N LEU A 161 3.79 -9.80 -1.76
CA LEU A 161 3.01 -11.03 -1.72
C LEU A 161 2.05 -11.03 -2.90
N ALA A 162 2.30 -11.93 -3.83
CA ALA A 162 1.42 -12.25 -4.94
C ALA A 162 0.59 -13.49 -4.58
N THR A 163 -0.72 -13.42 -4.79
CA THR A 163 -1.62 -14.58 -4.68
C THR A 163 -2.43 -14.69 -5.96
N GLU A 164 -2.36 -15.86 -6.59
CA GLU A 164 -3.13 -16.19 -7.78
C GLU A 164 -4.19 -17.25 -7.43
N THR A 165 -5.39 -17.12 -7.99
CA THR A 165 -6.46 -18.09 -7.82
C THR A 165 -7.26 -18.25 -9.11
N ASP A 166 -7.42 -19.50 -9.52
CA ASP A 166 -8.22 -19.92 -10.68
C ASP A 166 -9.58 -20.48 -10.23
N PHE A 167 -10.63 -20.16 -11.00
CA PHE A 167 -12.01 -20.62 -10.79
C PHE A 167 -12.65 -21.12 -12.09
#